data_AF-A0A382XU97-F1
#
_entry.id   AF-A0A382XU97-F1
#
_cell.length_a   1.000
_cell.length_b   1.000
_cell.length_c   1.000
_cell.angle_alpha   90.00
_cell.angle_beta   90.00
_cell.angle_gamma   90.00
#
_symmetry.space_group_name_H-M   'P 1'
#
loop_
_entity.id
_entity.type
_entity.pdbx_description
1 polymer ?
#
loop_
_entity_poly.entity_id
_entity_poly.type
_entity_poly.pdbx_seq_one_letter_code
_entity_poly.pdbx_strand_id
1 'polypeptide(L)'
;QAVLMMGRNNYICKSRLNWLIGGSDKMLNGEEAMYLVPLMVWLEQTETGDMDECPGFTNGFTFRLMSLVQSEPGFCTSPICASHGGCFFGPLRKIVYQANLIVVNHALLISELKARSKAGEGMGFLPDHKSVIVDEAHNLPQAAYHQLTATLDMRSMGYILDRIDPDHGHSIRWSNQLKSLGGLHPQFEGYRRDLGIKVSGCRDALKALFEQMVVNSIHKFDSGAKYSTKLIIKELIEEFGLLENELEMMNRGLHSVRNQVRHMRESL
;
A
#
# COMPACT_ATOMS: atom_id res chain seq x y z
N GLN A 1 -20.90 11.17 -22.00
CA GLN A 1 -21.11 10.42 -20.73
C GLN A 1 -20.14 10.92 -19.67
N ALA A 2 -20.58 11.04 -18.42
CA ALA A 2 -19.76 11.42 -17.26
C ALA A 2 -19.38 10.18 -16.45
N VAL A 3 -18.16 10.12 -15.90
CA VAL A 3 -17.63 8.97 -15.16
C VAL A 3 -16.88 9.45 -13.92
N LEU A 4 -17.14 8.83 -12.77
CA LEU A 4 -16.40 9.05 -11.53
C LEU A 4 -15.22 8.08 -11.45
N MET A 5 -14.04 8.57 -11.10
CA MET A 5 -12.87 7.74 -10.86
C MET A 5 -12.05 8.24 -9.68
N MET A 6 -11.90 7.38 -8.67
CA MET A 6 -10.95 7.57 -7.58
C MET A 6 -9.69 6.71 -7.72
N GLY A 7 -8.75 6.86 -6.79
CA GLY A 7 -7.55 6.03 -6.71
C GLY A 7 -7.90 4.54 -6.59
N ARG A 8 -7.08 3.67 -7.18
CA ARG A 8 -7.33 2.21 -7.26
C ARG A 8 -7.61 1.57 -5.90
N ASN A 9 -6.97 2.07 -4.85
CA ASN A 9 -7.10 1.55 -3.49
C ASN A 9 -8.49 1.79 -2.86
N ASN A 10 -9.34 2.65 -3.45
CA ASN A 10 -10.71 2.84 -2.98
C ASN A 10 -11.64 1.71 -3.43
N TYR A 11 -11.24 0.90 -4.42
CA TYR A 11 -12.08 -0.17 -4.94
C TYR A 11 -11.72 -1.50 -4.31
N ILE A 12 -12.73 -2.31 -3.98
CA ILE A 12 -12.53 -3.67 -3.49
C ILE A 12 -12.00 -4.60 -4.58
N CYS A 13 -11.13 -5.55 -4.20
CA CYS A 13 -10.77 -6.69 -5.01
C CYS A 13 -11.40 -7.98 -4.48
N LYS A 14 -12.33 -8.54 -5.25
CA LYS A 14 -13.01 -9.80 -4.92
C LYS A 14 -12.02 -10.95 -4.67
N SER A 15 -10.97 -11.06 -5.47
CA SER A 15 -9.95 -12.12 -5.27
C SER A 15 -9.20 -11.97 -3.95
N ARG A 16 -8.84 -10.75 -3.57
CA ARG A 16 -8.15 -10.51 -2.30
C ARG A 16 -9.05 -10.74 -1.10
N LEU A 17 -10.33 -10.34 -1.18
CA LEU A 17 -11.32 -10.71 -0.18
C LEU A 17 -11.42 -12.23 -0.03
N ASN A 18 -11.52 -12.97 -1.13
CA ASN A 18 -11.57 -14.44 -1.08
C ASN A 18 -10.30 -15.06 -0.50
N TRP A 19 -9.12 -14.50 -0.76
CA TRP A 19 -7.88 -14.95 -0.12
C TRP A 19 -7.87 -14.70 1.38
N LEU A 20 -8.40 -13.55 1.80
CA LEU A 20 -8.52 -13.21 3.22
C LEU A 20 -9.49 -14.16 3.94
N ILE A 21 -10.64 -14.46 3.32
CA ILE A 21 -11.62 -15.41 3.85
C ILE A 21 -11.00 -16.81 3.97
N GLY A 22 -10.29 -17.26 2.92
CA GLY A 22 -9.65 -18.57 2.88
C GLY A 22 -8.46 -18.76 3.84
N GLY A 23 -7.90 -17.68 4.38
CA GLY A 23 -6.83 -17.69 5.39
C GLY A 23 -7.24 -17.01 6.69
N SER A 24 -8.55 -16.90 6.95
CA SER A 24 -9.10 -16.12 8.06
C SER A 24 -8.63 -16.62 9.43
N ASP A 25 -8.42 -17.93 9.59
CA ASP A 25 -7.90 -18.59 10.79
C ASP A 25 -6.56 -18.03 11.29
N LYS A 26 -5.74 -17.50 10.38
CA LYS A 26 -4.40 -16.98 10.70
C LYS A 26 -4.25 -15.48 10.46
N MET A 27 -5.17 -14.86 9.73
CA MET A 27 -5.05 -13.45 9.30
C MET A 27 -6.01 -12.50 10.02
N LEU A 28 -7.07 -13.03 10.64
CA LEU A 28 -8.13 -12.26 11.29
C LEU A 28 -8.31 -12.75 12.72
N ASN A 29 -8.56 -11.81 13.63
CA ASN A 29 -9.18 -12.14 14.91
C ASN A 29 -10.72 -12.15 14.78
N GLY A 30 -11.43 -12.60 15.83
CA GLY A 30 -12.89 -12.72 15.80
C GLY A 30 -13.62 -11.38 15.60
N GLU A 31 -13.09 -10.28 16.12
CA GLU A 31 -13.67 -8.94 15.96
C GLU A 31 -13.51 -8.44 14.52
N GLU A 32 -12.32 -8.65 13.94
CA GLU A 32 -12.03 -8.29 12.56
C GLU A 32 -12.85 -9.08 11.54
N ALA A 33 -13.14 -10.35 11.84
CA ALA A 33 -14.06 -11.14 11.03
C ALA A 33 -15.47 -10.52 11.02
N MET A 34 -15.95 -9.98 12.16
CA MET A 34 -17.25 -9.31 12.24
C MET A 34 -17.29 -8.02 11.42
N TYR A 35 -16.18 -7.27 11.36
CA TYR A 35 -16.10 -6.06 10.53
C TYR A 35 -16.16 -6.34 9.03
N LEU A 36 -15.93 -7.57 8.56
CA LEU A 36 -16.08 -7.93 7.14
C LEU A 36 -17.54 -8.21 6.75
N VAL A 37 -18.44 -8.45 7.71
CA VAL A 37 -19.83 -8.80 7.41
C VAL A 37 -20.56 -7.71 6.61
N PRO A 38 -20.51 -6.40 6.97
CA PRO A 38 -21.12 -5.34 6.17
C PRO A 38 -20.56 -5.28 4.74
N LEU A 39 -19.25 -5.49 4.59
CA LEU A 39 -18.58 -5.50 3.29
C LEU A 39 -19.07 -6.64 2.40
N MET A 40 -19.25 -7.84 2.97
CA MET A 40 -19.76 -9.01 2.24
C MET A 40 -21.20 -8.79 1.77
N VAL A 41 -22.07 -8.24 2.62
CA VAL A 41 -23.46 -7.93 2.25
C VAL A 41 -23.52 -6.87 1.16
N TRP A 42 -22.74 -5.80 1.29
CA TRP A 42 -22.68 -4.73 0.30
C TRP A 42 -22.13 -5.21 -1.06
N LEU A 43 -21.16 -6.13 -1.06
CA LEU A 43 -20.54 -6.65 -2.27
C LEU A 43 -21.52 -7.36 -3.21
N GLU A 44 -22.61 -7.91 -2.67
CA GLU A 44 -23.68 -8.54 -3.45
C GLU A 44 -24.54 -7.52 -4.22
N GLN A 45 -24.49 -6.24 -3.86
CA GLN A 45 -25.35 -5.20 -4.42
C GLN A 45 -24.59 -4.11 -5.18
N THR A 46 -23.30 -3.91 -4.89
CA THR A 46 -22.52 -2.85 -5.53
C THR A 46 -22.25 -3.12 -7.02
N GLU A 47 -22.42 -2.08 -7.84
CA GLU A 47 -22.07 -2.08 -9.25
C GLU A 47 -20.65 -1.54 -9.51
N THR A 48 -20.17 -0.64 -8.63
CA THR A 48 -18.93 0.10 -8.81
C THR A 48 -17.76 -0.52 -8.04
N GLY A 49 -18.04 -1.23 -6.95
CA GLY A 49 -17.04 -1.75 -6.04
C GLY A 49 -16.26 -0.66 -5.29
N ASP A 50 -16.78 0.56 -5.22
CA ASP A 50 -16.23 1.66 -4.44
C ASP A 50 -16.53 1.48 -2.95
N MET A 51 -15.50 1.22 -2.13
CA MET A 51 -15.70 0.93 -0.70
C MET A 51 -16.32 2.11 0.07
N ASP A 52 -16.23 3.34 -0.43
CA ASP A 52 -16.87 4.50 0.20
C ASP A 52 -18.41 4.41 0.15
N GLU A 53 -18.98 3.60 -0.75
CA GLU A 53 -20.41 3.26 -0.79
C GLU A 53 -20.81 2.28 0.33
N CYS A 54 -19.87 1.80 1.15
CA CYS A 54 -20.11 0.90 2.27
C CYS A 54 -19.75 1.54 3.63
N PRO A 55 -20.54 2.51 4.14
CA PRO A 55 -20.28 3.15 5.43
C PRO A 55 -20.20 2.18 6.61
N GLY A 56 -20.94 1.07 6.56
CA GLY A 56 -20.90 0.02 7.59
C GLY A 56 -19.54 -0.67 7.70
N PHE A 57 -18.75 -0.65 6.62
CA PHE A 57 -17.36 -1.13 6.62
C PHE A 57 -16.37 0.00 6.90
N THR A 58 -16.47 1.13 6.20
CA THR A 58 -15.45 2.20 6.26
C THR A 58 -15.42 2.95 7.58
N ASN A 59 -16.55 3.07 8.29
CA ASN A 59 -16.60 3.78 9.58
C ASN A 59 -16.05 2.98 10.78
N GLY A 60 -15.80 1.67 10.62
CA GLY A 60 -15.46 0.76 11.73
C GLY A 60 -13.98 0.72 12.14
N PHE A 61 -13.17 1.77 11.89
CA PHE A 61 -11.70 1.75 12.05
C PHE A 61 -11.01 0.62 11.25
N THR A 62 -11.52 0.30 10.06
CA THR A 62 -11.15 -0.89 9.27
C THR A 62 -9.96 -0.67 8.32
N PHE A 63 -9.13 0.35 8.52
CA PHE A 63 -8.01 0.68 7.60
C PHE A 63 -7.10 -0.52 7.29
N ARG A 64 -6.83 -1.38 8.29
CA ARG A 64 -6.09 -2.63 8.08
C ARG A 64 -6.83 -3.61 7.17
N LEU A 65 -8.14 -3.77 7.37
CA LEU A 65 -8.97 -4.66 6.54
C LEU A 65 -9.10 -4.11 5.12
N MET A 66 -9.30 -2.80 4.96
CA MET A 66 -9.29 -2.12 3.65
C MET A 66 -7.99 -2.41 2.90
N SER A 67 -6.82 -2.29 3.56
CA SER A 67 -5.53 -2.55 2.91
C SER A 67 -5.36 -4.03 2.49
N LEU A 68 -6.06 -4.96 3.15
CA LEU A 68 -6.06 -6.38 2.81
C LEU A 68 -6.97 -6.72 1.64
N VAL A 69 -8.07 -5.98 1.44
CA VAL A 69 -9.09 -6.29 0.42
C VAL A 69 -9.08 -5.35 -0.79
N GLN A 70 -8.44 -4.18 -0.70
CA GLN A 70 -8.42 -3.19 -1.77
C GLN A 70 -7.72 -3.68 -3.03
N SER A 71 -8.10 -3.12 -4.18
CA SER A 71 -7.41 -3.33 -5.44
C SER A 71 -5.99 -2.76 -5.39
N GLU A 72 -4.99 -3.60 -5.65
CA GLU A 72 -3.57 -3.24 -5.55
C GLU A 72 -2.82 -3.69 -6.82
N PRO A 73 -1.95 -2.84 -7.40
CA PRO A 73 -1.10 -3.24 -8.52
C PRO A 73 -0.28 -4.50 -8.21
N GLY A 74 -0.05 -5.34 -9.22
CA GLY A 74 0.66 -6.62 -9.05
C GLY A 74 -0.21 -7.76 -8.50
N PHE A 75 -1.04 -7.50 -7.49
CA PHE A 75 -1.94 -8.51 -6.92
C PHE A 75 -3.25 -8.63 -7.71
N CYS A 76 -3.72 -7.53 -8.30
CA CYS A 76 -5.02 -7.45 -8.94
C CYS A 76 -4.83 -7.28 -10.46
N THR A 77 -4.85 -8.40 -11.19
CA THR A 77 -4.72 -8.45 -12.65
C THR A 77 -5.93 -9.13 -13.27
N SER A 78 -6.19 -8.90 -14.57
CA SER A 78 -7.33 -9.53 -15.24
C SER A 78 -7.33 -11.06 -15.11
N PRO A 79 -6.19 -11.79 -15.28
CA PRO A 79 -6.16 -13.24 -15.09
C PRO A 79 -6.46 -13.67 -13.65
N ILE A 80 -5.87 -12.98 -12.65
CA ILE A 80 -6.11 -13.29 -11.24
C ILE A 80 -7.58 -13.05 -10.88
N CYS A 81 -8.12 -11.88 -11.25
CA CYS A 81 -9.47 -11.49 -10.89
C CYS A 81 -10.56 -12.20 -11.69
N ALA A 82 -10.26 -12.74 -12.88
CA ALA A 82 -11.23 -13.48 -13.70
C ALA A 82 -11.86 -14.65 -12.93
N SER A 83 -11.09 -15.32 -12.07
CA SER A 83 -11.56 -16.41 -11.21
C SER A 83 -12.70 -16.04 -10.24
N HIS A 84 -12.93 -14.74 -10.00
CA HIS A 84 -13.94 -14.23 -9.06
C HIS A 84 -14.90 -13.23 -9.74
N GLY A 85 -15.20 -13.43 -11.02
CA GLY A 85 -16.11 -12.56 -11.77
C GLY A 85 -15.51 -11.22 -12.20
N GLY A 86 -14.18 -11.09 -12.19
CA GLY A 86 -13.46 -9.89 -12.62
C GLY A 86 -13.16 -8.89 -11.51
N CYS A 87 -12.58 -7.75 -11.89
CA CYS A 87 -12.24 -6.63 -10.99
C CYS A 87 -13.07 -5.41 -11.39
N PHE A 88 -13.60 -4.66 -10.42
CA PHE A 88 -14.35 -3.44 -10.67
C PHE A 88 -13.52 -2.33 -11.35
N PHE A 89 -12.26 -2.19 -10.94
CA PHE A 89 -11.39 -1.12 -11.43
C PHE A 89 -10.99 -1.28 -12.92
N GLY A 90 -10.92 -2.52 -13.42
CA GLY A 90 -10.49 -2.80 -14.80
C GLY A 90 -11.45 -2.24 -15.86
N PRO A 91 -12.74 -2.60 -15.84
CA PRO A 91 -13.78 -2.02 -16.67
C PRO A 91 -13.90 -0.50 -16.50
N LEU A 92 -13.87 0.00 -15.26
CA LEU A 92 -13.92 1.44 -14.99
C LEU A 92 -12.82 2.19 -15.75
N ARG A 93 -11.58 1.70 -15.69
CA ARG A 93 -10.46 2.30 -16.42
C ARG A 93 -10.73 2.35 -17.93
N LYS A 94 -11.40 1.37 -18.53
CA LYS A 94 -11.73 1.40 -19.97
C LYS A 94 -12.80 2.45 -20.27
N ILE A 95 -13.82 2.54 -19.42
CA ILE A 95 -14.94 3.49 -19.57
C ILE A 95 -14.46 4.94 -19.41
N VAL A 96 -13.52 5.19 -18.48
CA VAL A 96 -12.90 6.51 -18.29
C VAL A 96 -12.24 7.02 -19.58
N TYR A 97 -11.62 6.14 -20.39
CA TYR A 97 -11.01 6.53 -21.67
C TYR A 97 -12.00 6.88 -22.77
N GLN A 98 -13.28 6.54 -22.58
CA GLN A 98 -14.36 6.86 -23.52
C GLN A 98 -15.25 8.00 -23.00
N ALA A 99 -15.01 8.48 -21.78
CA ALA A 99 -15.82 9.49 -21.12
C ALA A 99 -15.56 10.88 -21.71
N ASN A 100 -16.61 11.70 -21.79
CA ASN A 100 -16.48 13.11 -22.16
C ASN A 100 -16.25 14.02 -20.94
N LEU A 101 -16.65 13.54 -19.75
CA LEU A 101 -16.45 14.20 -18.48
C LEU A 101 -15.95 13.17 -17.46
N ILE A 102 -14.84 13.47 -16.81
CA ILE A 102 -14.27 12.61 -15.77
C ILE A 102 -14.24 13.41 -14.47
N VAL A 103 -14.86 12.88 -13.43
CA VAL A 103 -14.83 13.44 -12.09
C VAL A 103 -13.83 12.63 -11.28
N VAL A 104 -12.87 13.29 -10.65
CA VAL A 104 -11.86 12.66 -9.80
C VAL A 104 -11.74 13.41 -8.49
N ASN A 105 -11.29 12.74 -7.44
CA ASN A 105 -10.94 13.43 -6.19
C ASN A 105 -9.61 14.20 -6.36
N HIS A 106 -9.37 15.20 -5.49
CA HIS A 106 -8.14 16.01 -5.54
C HIS A 106 -6.88 15.16 -5.41
N ALA A 107 -6.91 14.10 -4.59
CA ALA A 107 -5.78 13.18 -4.40
C ALA A 107 -5.35 12.48 -5.70
N LEU A 108 -6.31 11.99 -6.50
CA LEU A 108 -6.02 11.38 -7.80
C LEU A 108 -5.51 12.42 -8.80
N LEU A 109 -6.09 13.62 -8.83
CA LEU A 109 -5.62 14.72 -9.68
C LEU A 109 -4.14 15.06 -9.40
N ILE A 110 -3.76 15.19 -8.13
CA ILE A 110 -2.37 15.50 -7.76
C ILE A 110 -1.43 14.34 -8.09
N SER A 111 -1.89 13.09 -7.88
CA SER A 111 -1.13 11.89 -8.25
C SER A 111 -0.88 11.80 -9.76
N GLU A 112 -1.87 12.19 -10.56
CA GLU A 112 -1.78 12.27 -12.02
C GLU A 112 -0.73 13.29 -12.46
N LEU A 113 -0.78 14.51 -11.91
CA LEU A 113 0.20 15.55 -12.22
C LEU A 113 1.63 15.13 -11.87
N LYS A 114 1.81 14.45 -10.73
CA LYS A 114 3.11 13.89 -10.30
C LYS A 114 3.59 12.77 -11.22
N ALA A 115 2.69 11.92 -11.72
CA ALA A 115 3.05 10.84 -12.64
C ALA A 115 3.52 11.41 -13.99
N ARG A 116 2.75 12.34 -14.56
CA ARG A 116 3.06 13.01 -15.83
C ARG A 116 4.36 13.79 -15.77
N SER A 117 4.67 14.45 -14.66
CA SER A 117 5.92 15.21 -14.51
C SER A 117 7.18 14.31 -14.43
N LYS A 118 7.06 13.09 -13.92
CA LYS A 118 8.19 12.15 -13.77
C LYS A 118 8.49 11.33 -15.02
N ALA A 119 7.48 11.01 -15.81
CA ALA A 119 7.58 10.00 -16.87
C ALA A 119 7.64 10.58 -18.29
N GLY A 120 7.60 11.92 -18.44
CA GLY A 120 7.46 12.57 -19.75
C GLY A 120 6.01 12.47 -20.29
N GLU A 121 5.76 13.10 -21.44
CA GLU A 121 4.43 13.11 -22.06
C GLU A 121 3.90 11.68 -22.31
N GLY A 122 2.65 11.40 -21.93
CA GLY A 122 1.95 10.14 -22.22
C GLY A 122 1.84 9.11 -21.09
N MET A 123 2.46 9.35 -19.92
CA MET A 123 2.37 8.45 -18.76
C MET A 123 1.53 9.09 -17.64
N GLY A 124 0.22 8.91 -17.76
CA GLY A 124 -0.80 9.28 -16.78
C GLY A 124 -1.88 8.20 -16.66
N PHE A 125 -2.63 8.19 -15.58
CA PHE A 125 -3.76 7.32 -15.34
C PHE A 125 -5.03 7.82 -16.05
N LEU A 126 -5.12 9.12 -16.33
CA LEU A 126 -6.25 9.75 -17.01
C LEU A 126 -5.95 9.95 -18.52
N PRO A 127 -6.99 9.97 -19.37
CA PRO A 127 -6.84 10.39 -20.77
C PRO A 127 -6.32 11.82 -20.89
N ASP A 128 -5.75 12.14 -22.05
CA ASP A 128 -5.37 13.51 -22.34
C ASP A 128 -6.61 14.42 -22.36
N HIS A 129 -6.49 15.54 -21.67
CA HIS A 129 -7.57 16.48 -21.44
C HIS A 129 -7.02 17.91 -21.59
N LYS A 130 -7.88 18.81 -22.09
CA LYS A 130 -7.50 20.21 -22.38
C LYS A 130 -7.82 21.17 -21.24
N SER A 131 -8.66 20.75 -20.31
CA SER A 131 -9.20 21.62 -19.26
C SER A 131 -9.46 20.81 -18.00
N VAL A 132 -9.24 21.45 -16.85
CA VAL A 132 -9.53 20.92 -15.52
C VAL A 132 -10.33 21.97 -14.78
N ILE A 133 -11.46 21.56 -14.21
CA ILE A 133 -12.26 22.39 -13.31
C ILE A 133 -11.99 21.86 -11.90
N VAL A 134 -11.46 22.73 -11.04
CA VAL A 134 -11.21 22.38 -9.64
C VAL A 134 -12.32 22.97 -8.80
N ASP A 135 -13.23 22.10 -8.37
CA ASP A 135 -14.23 22.46 -7.37
C ASP A 135 -13.59 22.53 -5.98
N GLU A 136 -14.08 23.44 -5.15
CA GLU A 136 -13.56 23.72 -3.81
C GLU A 136 -12.02 23.85 -3.76
N ALA A 137 -11.48 24.64 -4.69
CA ALA A 137 -10.04 24.82 -4.89
C ALA A 137 -9.28 25.28 -3.63
N HIS A 138 -9.99 25.83 -2.63
CA HIS A 138 -9.41 26.16 -1.33
C HIS A 138 -8.87 24.94 -0.57
N ASN A 139 -9.37 23.73 -0.84
CA ASN A 139 -8.89 22.47 -0.24
C ASN A 139 -7.68 21.87 -0.97
N LEU A 140 -7.39 22.33 -2.19
CA LEU A 140 -6.35 21.78 -3.04
C LEU A 140 -4.95 21.83 -2.41
N PRO A 141 -4.51 22.93 -1.73
CA PRO A 141 -3.20 22.95 -1.08
C PRO A 141 -3.06 21.86 -0.01
N GLN A 142 -4.09 21.66 0.81
CA GLN A 142 -4.08 20.63 1.84
C GLN A 142 -4.04 19.22 1.22
N ALA A 143 -4.83 18.97 0.18
CA ALA A 143 -4.76 17.71 -0.57
C ALA A 143 -3.36 17.47 -1.16
N ALA A 144 -2.71 18.52 -1.68
CA ALA A 144 -1.36 18.46 -2.24
C ALA A 144 -0.33 18.12 -1.16
N TYR A 145 -0.38 18.77 0.01
CA TYR A 145 0.49 18.42 1.13
C TYR A 145 0.37 16.95 1.50
N HIS A 146 -0.85 16.43 1.67
CA HIS A 146 -1.05 15.02 2.02
C HIS A 146 -0.52 14.08 0.93
N GLN A 147 -0.84 14.34 -0.34
CA GLN A 147 -0.50 13.45 -1.45
C GLN A 147 1.00 13.49 -1.82
N LEU A 148 1.69 14.61 -1.57
CA LEU A 148 3.10 14.78 -1.86
C LEU A 148 4.02 14.42 -0.69
N THR A 149 3.49 14.35 0.53
CA THR A 149 4.24 13.90 1.71
C THR A 149 4.65 12.43 1.56
N ALA A 150 5.92 12.15 1.87
CA ALA A 150 6.40 10.79 2.09
C ALA A 150 6.50 10.56 3.60
N THR A 151 5.94 9.46 4.07
CA THR A 151 5.97 9.08 5.48
C THR A 151 6.76 7.79 5.63
N LEU A 152 7.66 7.77 6.60
CA LEU A 152 8.39 6.58 7.03
C LEU A 152 8.19 6.43 8.53
N ASP A 153 7.52 5.36 8.94
CA ASP A 153 7.30 5.04 10.35
C ASP A 153 7.53 3.54 10.62
N MET A 154 7.91 3.22 11.85
CA MET A 154 8.27 1.87 12.24
C MET A 154 7.13 0.87 12.06
N ARG A 155 5.88 1.28 12.30
CA ARG A 155 4.71 0.40 12.22
C ARG A 155 4.40 0.04 10.77
N SER A 156 4.35 1.02 9.88
CA SER A 156 4.10 0.82 8.45
C SER A 156 5.20 -0.02 7.82
N MET A 157 6.46 0.25 8.16
CA MET A 157 7.60 -0.53 7.68
C MET A 157 7.58 -1.97 8.22
N GLY A 158 7.27 -2.15 9.50
CA GLY A 158 7.07 -3.47 10.10
C GLY A 158 5.98 -4.26 9.37
N TYR A 159 4.83 -3.63 9.10
CA TYR A 159 3.73 -4.27 8.37
C TYR A 159 4.12 -4.70 6.95
N ILE A 160 4.94 -3.90 6.24
CA ILE A 160 5.48 -4.29 4.92
C ILE A 160 6.38 -5.51 5.06
N LEU A 161 7.29 -5.52 6.05
CA LEU A 161 8.17 -6.66 6.31
C LEU A 161 7.37 -7.92 6.66
N ASP A 162 6.30 -7.81 7.44
CA ASP A 162 5.41 -8.92 7.79
C ASP A 162 4.76 -9.58 6.56
N ARG A 163 4.49 -8.81 5.50
CA ARG A 163 3.96 -9.33 4.22
C ARG A 163 5.02 -10.06 3.39
N ILE A 164 6.30 -9.77 3.62
CA ILE A 164 7.47 -10.33 2.90
C ILE A 164 8.12 -11.48 3.70
N ASP A 165 7.93 -11.51 5.01
CA ASP A 165 8.45 -12.54 5.89
C ASP A 165 7.78 -13.90 5.59
N PRO A 166 8.51 -14.90 5.08
CA PRO A 166 7.94 -16.19 4.70
C PRO A 166 7.36 -16.99 5.88
N ASP A 167 7.71 -16.63 7.12
CA ASP A 167 7.26 -17.32 8.33
C ASP A 167 6.13 -16.58 9.07
N HIS A 168 5.74 -15.40 8.58
CA HIS A 168 4.68 -14.60 9.16
C HIS A 168 3.28 -14.95 8.60
N GLY A 169 2.22 -14.74 9.41
CA GLY A 169 0.83 -15.04 9.01
C GLY A 169 0.35 -14.25 7.78
N HIS A 170 0.88 -13.04 7.58
CA HIS A 170 0.52 -12.19 6.43
C HIS A 170 1.03 -12.69 5.08
N SER A 171 1.96 -13.66 5.04
CA SER A 171 2.59 -14.17 3.82
C SER A 171 2.13 -15.57 3.40
N ILE A 172 1.25 -16.20 4.19
CA ILE A 172 0.89 -17.63 4.08
C ILE A 172 0.60 -18.06 2.64
N ARG A 173 -0.17 -17.25 1.90
CA ARG A 173 -0.56 -17.58 0.52
C ARG A 173 0.65 -17.83 -0.38
N TRP A 174 1.55 -16.85 -0.52
CA TRP A 174 2.70 -17.00 -1.41
C TRP A 174 3.76 -17.91 -0.79
N SER A 175 3.86 -17.94 0.54
CA SER A 175 4.76 -18.84 1.27
C SER A 175 4.41 -20.31 1.02
N ASN A 176 3.12 -20.68 1.03
CA ASN A 176 2.66 -22.03 0.70
C ASN A 176 2.89 -22.41 -0.77
N GLN A 177 2.73 -21.45 -1.69
CA GLN A 177 3.06 -21.66 -3.10
C GLN A 177 4.56 -21.95 -3.28
N LEU A 178 5.42 -21.20 -2.60
CA LEU A 178 6.87 -21.46 -2.62
C LEU A 178 7.25 -22.77 -1.96
N LYS A 179 6.61 -23.17 -0.86
CA LYS A 179 6.84 -24.49 -0.25
C LYS A 179 6.48 -25.63 -1.20
N SER A 180 5.37 -25.48 -1.94
CA SER A 180 4.95 -26.45 -2.95
C SER A 180 5.97 -26.55 -4.08
N LEU A 181 6.51 -25.41 -4.53
CA LEU A 181 7.61 -25.37 -5.49
C LEU A 181 8.90 -25.95 -4.92
N GLY A 182 9.21 -25.70 -3.65
CA GLY A 182 10.36 -26.25 -2.94
C GLY A 182 10.35 -27.78 -2.87
N GLY A 183 9.16 -28.39 -2.79
CA GLY A 183 8.99 -29.84 -2.89
C GLY A 183 9.37 -30.42 -4.26
N LEU A 184 9.25 -29.63 -5.34
CA LEU A 184 9.66 -30.01 -6.70
C LEU A 184 11.11 -29.60 -7.01
N HIS A 185 11.55 -28.48 -6.44
CA HIS A 185 12.80 -27.80 -6.72
C HIS A 185 13.43 -27.31 -5.41
N PRO A 186 14.29 -28.12 -4.77
CA PRO A 186 14.80 -27.86 -3.42
C PRO A 186 15.50 -26.50 -3.24
N GLN A 187 16.02 -25.88 -4.30
CA GLN A 187 16.65 -24.57 -4.23
C GLN A 187 15.70 -23.47 -3.72
N PHE A 188 14.39 -23.58 -3.98
CA PHE A 188 13.42 -22.59 -3.53
C PHE A 188 13.21 -22.59 -2.02
N GLU A 189 13.43 -23.72 -1.33
CA GLU A 189 13.40 -23.75 0.13
C GLU A 189 14.62 -23.03 0.72
N GLY A 190 15.79 -23.14 0.05
CA GLY A 190 16.96 -22.32 0.36
C GLY A 190 16.65 -20.83 0.21
N TYR A 191 16.08 -20.42 -0.92
CA TYR A 191 15.73 -19.02 -1.16
C TYR A 191 14.69 -18.48 -0.18
N ARG A 192 13.70 -19.30 0.20
CA ARG A 192 12.69 -18.98 1.21
C ARG A 192 13.35 -18.74 2.57
N ARG A 193 14.25 -19.64 3.01
CA ARG A 193 14.97 -19.49 4.28
C ARG A 193 15.85 -18.23 4.29
N ASP A 194 16.59 -17.99 3.22
CA ASP A 194 17.44 -16.81 3.09
C ASP A 194 16.63 -15.52 3.14
N LEU A 195 15.42 -15.51 2.56
CA LEU A 195 14.51 -14.37 2.65
C LEU A 195 14.09 -14.11 4.10
N GLY A 196 13.74 -15.14 4.87
CA GLY A 196 13.40 -15.01 6.30
C GLY A 196 14.54 -14.40 7.11
N ILE A 197 15.77 -14.88 6.93
CA ILE A 197 16.97 -14.34 7.60
C ILE A 197 17.17 -12.85 7.27
N LYS A 198 17.05 -12.49 5.98
CA LYS A 198 17.21 -11.10 5.52
C LYS A 198 16.11 -10.18 6.05
N VAL A 199 14.87 -10.65 6.12
CA VAL A 199 13.75 -9.89 6.69
C VAL A 199 13.95 -9.66 8.18
N SER A 200 14.39 -10.68 8.94
CA SER A 200 14.73 -10.54 10.36
C SER A 200 15.82 -9.48 10.56
N GLY A 201 16.94 -9.56 9.83
CA GLY A 201 18.01 -8.57 9.95
C GLY A 201 17.57 -7.15 9.54
N CYS A 202 16.68 -7.02 8.55
CA CYS A 202 16.10 -5.73 8.19
C CYS A 202 15.20 -5.17 9.29
N ARG A 203 14.45 -6.03 10.01
CA ARG A 203 13.61 -5.63 11.14
C ARG A 203 14.45 -5.13 12.31
N ASP A 204 15.57 -5.79 12.59
CA ASP A 204 16.52 -5.36 13.64
C ASP A 204 17.15 -4.00 13.30
N ALA A 205 17.58 -3.79 12.04
CA ALA A 205 18.11 -2.51 11.59
C ALA A 205 17.06 -1.38 11.65
N LEU A 206 15.82 -1.67 11.25
CA LEU A 206 14.70 -0.73 11.37
C LEU A 206 14.47 -0.33 12.82
N LYS A 207 14.45 -1.31 13.74
CA LYS A 207 14.26 -1.08 15.17
C LYS A 207 15.39 -0.21 15.73
N ALA A 208 16.65 -0.54 15.43
CA ALA A 208 17.80 0.23 15.88
C ALA A 208 17.73 1.70 15.42
N LEU A 209 17.38 1.95 14.15
CA LEU A 209 17.20 3.32 13.65
C LEU A 209 16.17 4.11 14.45
N PHE A 210 14.96 3.56 14.63
CA PHE A 210 13.90 4.27 15.34
C PHE A 210 14.20 4.44 16.83
N GLU A 211 14.89 3.49 17.48
CA GLU A 211 15.36 3.63 18.85
C GLU A 211 16.37 4.78 18.98
N GLN A 212 17.35 4.87 18.07
CA GLN A 212 18.32 5.98 18.08
C GLN A 212 17.67 7.33 17.73
N MET A 213 16.70 7.36 16.80
CA MET A 213 15.91 8.56 16.54
C MET A 213 15.19 9.07 17.80
N VAL A 214 14.60 8.16 18.58
CA VAL A 214 13.92 8.50 19.83
C VAL A 214 14.93 9.05 20.84
N VAL A 215 16.05 8.37 21.06
CA VAL A 215 17.09 8.84 22.00
C VAL A 215 17.59 10.25 21.64
N ASN A 216 17.83 10.50 20.36
CA ASN A 216 18.43 11.76 19.89
C ASN A 216 17.44 12.93 19.82
N SER A 217 16.14 12.67 19.62
CA SER A 217 15.20 13.73 19.27
C SER A 217 13.94 13.79 20.14
N ILE A 218 13.67 12.84 21.04
CA ILE A 218 12.43 12.84 21.84
C ILE A 218 12.20 14.14 22.61
N HIS A 219 13.27 14.74 23.14
CA HIS A 219 13.21 15.99 23.90
C HIS A 219 12.87 17.22 23.05
N LYS A 220 13.00 17.12 21.71
CA LYS A 220 12.65 18.19 20.76
C LYS A 220 11.17 18.13 20.32
N PHE A 221 10.44 17.06 20.66
CA PHE A 221 9.06 16.85 20.22
C PHE A 221 8.06 17.07 21.34
N ASP A 222 7.18 18.06 21.15
CA ASP A 222 5.98 18.25 21.95
C ASP A 222 4.73 17.91 21.13
N SER A 223 4.04 16.85 21.54
CA SER A 223 2.80 16.39 20.88
C SER A 223 1.65 17.40 20.96
N GLY A 224 1.68 18.34 21.91
CA GLY A 224 0.70 19.41 22.08
C GLY A 224 1.03 20.71 21.34
N ALA A 225 2.20 20.79 20.69
CA ALA A 225 2.66 22.01 20.02
C ALA A 225 1.79 22.39 18.81
N LYS A 226 1.50 23.69 18.68
CA LYS A 226 0.81 24.24 17.50
C LYS A 226 1.67 24.02 16.25
N TYR A 227 1.06 23.94 15.07
CA TYR A 227 1.79 23.69 13.81
C TYR A 227 2.93 24.70 13.57
N SER A 228 2.70 25.98 13.87
CA SER A 228 3.69 27.05 13.76
C SER A 228 4.93 26.86 14.65
N THR A 229 4.83 26.01 15.67
CA THR A 229 5.90 25.70 16.62
C THR A 229 6.41 24.27 16.48
N LYS A 230 5.91 23.50 15.50
CA LYS A 230 6.47 22.18 15.19
C LYS A 230 7.88 22.33 14.65
N LEU A 231 8.75 21.38 14.99
CA LEU A 231 10.12 21.33 14.49
C LEU A 231 10.09 21.24 12.96
N ILE A 232 10.69 22.24 12.30
CA ILE A 232 10.94 22.22 10.85
C ILE A 232 12.42 21.90 10.66
N ILE A 233 12.70 20.71 10.16
CA ILE A 233 14.06 20.27 9.84
C ILE A 233 14.46 20.98 8.53
N LYS A 234 15.41 21.91 8.61
CA LYS A 234 15.92 22.64 7.45
C LYS A 234 16.99 21.85 6.71
N GLU A 235 17.87 21.18 7.44
CA GLU A 235 18.93 20.36 6.89
C GLU A 235 18.89 18.94 7.48
N LEU A 236 18.73 17.95 6.61
CA LEU A 236 18.64 16.54 7.01
C LEU A 236 19.98 16.02 7.57
N ILE A 237 21.11 16.50 7.04
CA ILE A 237 22.44 16.07 7.49
C ILE A 237 22.72 16.55 8.90
N GLU A 238 22.36 17.80 9.23
CA GLU A 238 22.53 18.32 10.58
C GLU A 238 21.65 17.58 11.60
N GLU A 239 20.40 17.27 11.24
CA GLU A 239 19.47 16.62 12.17
C GLU A 239 19.73 15.11 12.30
N PHE A 240 20.11 14.43 11.22
CA PHE A 240 20.23 12.97 11.17
C PHE A 240 21.65 12.45 10.97
N GLY A 241 22.68 13.31 10.98
CA GLY A 241 24.08 12.90 10.82
C GLY A 241 24.57 11.92 11.90
N LEU A 242 24.03 12.02 13.12
CA LEU A 242 24.30 11.05 14.21
C LEU A 242 23.67 9.67 13.96
N LEU A 243 22.79 9.54 12.96
CA LEU A 243 22.10 8.30 12.58
C LEU A 243 22.63 7.71 11.27
N GLU A 244 23.74 8.23 10.74
CA GLU A 244 24.26 7.82 9.43
C GLU A 244 24.47 6.29 9.36
N ASN A 245 25.06 5.71 10.39
CA ASN A 245 25.29 4.27 10.47
C ASN A 245 23.97 3.47 10.50
N GLU A 246 22.99 3.87 11.31
CA GLU A 246 21.69 3.22 11.40
C GLU A 246 20.89 3.34 10.09
N LEU A 247 20.97 4.49 9.44
CA LEU A 247 20.37 4.72 8.12
C LEU A 247 21.01 3.82 7.06
N GLU A 248 22.34 3.70 7.05
CA GLU A 248 23.05 2.78 6.17
C GLU A 248 22.71 1.31 6.44
N MET A 249 22.59 0.91 7.71
CA MET A 249 22.17 -0.43 8.10
C MET A 249 20.74 -0.72 7.63
N MET A 250 19.80 0.19 7.84
CA MET A 250 18.43 0.06 7.34
C MET A 250 18.41 -0.03 5.81
N ASN A 251 19.15 0.83 5.12
CA ASN A 251 19.20 0.85 3.66
C ASN A 251 19.77 -0.47 3.10
N ARG A 252 20.86 -0.98 3.69
CA ARG A 252 21.43 -2.30 3.35
C ARG A 252 20.44 -3.43 3.61
N GLY A 253 19.70 -3.40 4.73
CA GLY A 253 18.65 -4.35 5.06
C GLY A 253 17.56 -4.40 3.98
N LEU A 254 17.00 -3.24 3.62
CA LEU A 254 15.97 -3.11 2.59
C LEU A 254 16.46 -3.60 1.22
N HIS A 255 17.68 -3.23 0.84
CA HIS A 255 18.29 -3.71 -0.40
C HIS A 255 18.50 -5.22 -0.40
N SER A 256 18.93 -5.81 0.72
CA SER A 256 19.14 -7.25 0.86
C SER A 256 17.84 -8.03 0.67
N VAL A 257 16.75 -7.59 1.32
CA VAL A 257 15.40 -8.18 1.16
C VAL A 257 14.92 -8.04 -0.28
N ARG A 258 14.99 -6.84 -0.86
CA ARG A 258 14.57 -6.57 -2.24
C ARG A 258 15.32 -7.45 -3.24
N ASN A 259 16.63 -7.57 -3.10
CA ASN A 259 17.46 -8.34 -4.02
C ASN A 259 17.15 -9.84 -3.91
N GLN A 260 16.85 -10.36 -2.72
CA GLN A 260 16.43 -11.76 -2.55
C GLN A 260 15.09 -12.04 -3.22
N VAL A 261 14.09 -11.16 -3.03
CA VAL A 261 12.79 -11.28 -3.71
C VAL A 261 12.98 -11.23 -5.24
N ARG A 262 13.88 -10.36 -5.74
CA ARG A 262 14.18 -10.26 -7.17
C ARG A 262 14.83 -11.55 -7.70
N HIS A 263 15.80 -12.09 -6.97
CA HIS A 263 16.48 -13.34 -7.31
C HIS A 263 15.50 -14.51 -7.40
N MET A 264 14.59 -14.62 -6.43
CA MET A 264 13.52 -15.63 -6.43
C MET A 264 12.63 -15.49 -7.66
N ARG A 265 12.22 -14.27 -8.00
CA ARG A 265 11.40 -14.00 -9.19
C ARG A 265 12.11 -14.34 -10.49
N GLU A 266 13.41 -14.06 -10.59
CA GLU A 266 14.21 -14.38 -11.79
C GLU A 266 14.48 -15.88 -11.93
N SER A 267 14.32 -16.65 -10.86
CA SER A 267 14.49 -18.11 -10.84
C SER A 267 13.20 -18.89 -11.14
N LEU A 268 12.03 -18.23 -11.15
CA LEU A 268 10.71 -18.78 -11.50
C LEU A 268 10.47 -18.72 -13.01
#